data_AF-A0A9P1HIV4-F1
#
_entry.id   AF-A0A9P1HIV4-F1
#
_cell.length_a   1.000
_cell.length_b   1.000
_cell.length_c   1.000
_cell.angle_alpha   90.00
_cell.angle_beta   90.00
_cell.angle_gamma   90.00
#
_symmetry.space_group_name_H-M   'P 1'
#
loop_
_entity.id
_entity.type
_entity.pdbx_description
1 polymer ?
#
loop_
_entity_poly.entity_id
_entity_poly.type
_entity_poly.pdbx_seq_one_letter_code
_entity_poly.pdbx_strand_id
1 'polypeptide(L)'
;MAELPHIGKHCGASLCHRLDFLPVRCDACSGTYCIDHFTYDGHGCSQGYQKNVQVPVCPLCDKPVPTPKGVQPDFQVNEHIQNNCEKIAKPKIFTNKCSSKGCKKRELVPVTCPKCKLNFCLAHRHEKDHECGSVSSISSPGMAAMKRNAKSCSTEAREKQMSLDEQLARSLANMGNNSSGMDQDRQVAERMQWEEYERNRNRSRPSQTVSERCCIN
;
A
#
# COMPACT_ATOMS: atom_id res chain seq x y z
N MET A 1 10.16 34.87 58.25
CA MET A 1 9.02 34.14 57.65
C MET A 1 8.47 35.01 56.55
N ALA A 2 8.80 34.71 55.29
CA ALA A 2 8.27 35.42 54.15
C ALA A 2 7.07 34.62 53.64
N GLU A 3 5.88 34.96 54.12
CA GLU A 3 4.64 34.53 53.47
C GLU A 3 4.60 35.25 52.12
N LEU A 4 4.56 34.51 51.01
CA LEU A 4 4.28 35.05 49.66
C LEU A 4 2.86 34.61 49.27
N PRO A 5 1.79 35.26 49.76
CA PRO A 5 0.43 34.73 49.69
C PRO A 5 -0.21 34.84 48.30
N HIS A 6 0.51 35.36 47.31
CA HIS A 6 -0.05 35.79 46.02
C HIS A 6 0.81 35.46 44.78
N ILE A 7 1.82 34.58 44.91
CA ILE A 7 2.62 34.16 43.76
C ILE A 7 2.01 32.90 43.15
N GLY A 8 1.39 33.05 41.97
CA GLY A 8 0.74 31.96 41.25
C GLY A 8 -0.65 32.34 40.74
N LYS A 9 -1.12 31.63 39.71
CA LYS A 9 -2.51 31.74 39.23
C LYS A 9 -3.30 30.54 39.73
N HIS A 10 -4.56 30.75 40.10
CA HIS A 10 -5.49 29.65 40.39
C HIS A 10 -6.08 29.10 39.10
N CYS A 11 -6.48 27.83 39.13
CA CYS A 11 -7.31 27.26 38.07
C CYS A 11 -8.66 28.00 38.03
N GLY A 12 -9.08 28.43 36.85
CA GLY A 12 -10.34 29.13 36.62
C GLY A 12 -11.58 28.22 36.65
N ALA A 13 -11.41 26.91 36.84
CA ALA A 13 -12.52 25.99 37.04
C ALA A 13 -13.13 26.19 38.44
N SER A 14 -14.46 26.31 38.51
CA SER A 14 -15.23 26.66 39.71
C SER A 14 -15.06 25.68 40.89
N LEU A 15 -14.58 24.47 40.64
CA LEU A 15 -14.45 23.42 41.65
C LEU A 15 -12.99 23.05 41.98
N CYS A 16 -12.01 23.56 41.23
CA CYS A 16 -10.62 23.11 41.38
C CYS A 16 -9.78 24.06 42.23
N HIS A 17 -9.76 25.36 41.88
CA HIS A 17 -9.01 26.44 42.54
C HIS A 17 -7.55 26.13 42.93
N ARG A 18 -6.93 25.08 42.37
CA ARG A 18 -5.57 24.64 42.68
C ARG A 18 -4.53 25.73 42.36
N LEU A 19 -3.55 25.88 43.25
CA LEU A 19 -2.34 26.70 43.10
C LEU A 19 -1.14 25.81 42.73
N ASP A 20 -0.08 26.37 42.14
CA ASP A 20 1.14 25.66 41.73
C ASP A 20 0.98 24.63 40.59
N PHE A 21 0.34 25.05 39.50
CA PHE A 21 0.30 24.28 38.25
C PHE A 21 1.00 25.05 37.12
N LEU A 22 1.41 24.33 36.07
CA LEU A 22 1.89 24.96 34.83
C LEU A 22 0.71 25.69 34.17
N PRO A 23 0.68 27.03 34.13
CA PRO A 23 -0.52 27.75 33.73
C PRO A 23 -0.81 27.58 32.23
N VAL A 24 -1.84 26.80 31.88
CA VAL A 24 -2.29 26.65 30.49
C VAL A 24 -3.42 27.64 30.23
N ARG A 25 -3.30 28.46 29.17
CA ARG A 25 -4.37 29.38 28.76
C ARG A 25 -5.24 28.72 27.70
N CYS A 26 -6.55 28.71 27.94
CA CYS A 26 -7.53 28.31 26.94
C CYS A 26 -7.54 29.34 25.80
N ASP A 27 -7.44 28.89 24.55
CA ASP A 27 -7.47 29.73 23.35
C ASP A 27 -8.86 30.27 23.00
N ALA A 28 -9.93 29.66 23.54
CA ALA A 28 -11.32 30.09 23.33
C ALA A 28 -11.75 31.14 24.37
N CYS A 29 -11.64 30.84 25.67
CA CYS A 29 -12.10 31.73 26.74
C CYS A 29 -10.99 32.55 27.42
N SER A 30 -9.72 32.36 27.06
CA SER A 30 -8.53 33.00 27.67
C SER A 30 -8.31 32.74 29.17
N GLY A 31 -9.14 31.90 29.80
CA GLY A 31 -8.99 31.44 31.18
C GLY A 31 -7.75 30.59 31.38
N THR A 32 -7.24 30.55 32.61
CA THR A 32 -6.03 29.78 32.98
C THR A 32 -6.44 28.52 33.76
N TYR A 33 -6.00 27.35 33.30
CA TYR A 33 -6.43 26.06 33.85
C TYR A 33 -5.25 25.12 34.11
N CYS A 34 -5.44 24.21 35.08
CA CYS A 34 -4.48 23.16 35.38
C CYS A 34 -4.54 22.01 34.37
N ILE A 35 -3.65 21.03 34.50
CA ILE A 35 -3.57 19.85 33.62
C ILE A 35 -4.84 18.99 33.63
N ASP A 36 -5.68 19.08 34.65
CA ASP A 36 -6.94 18.32 34.71
C ASP A 36 -8.08 19.06 34.01
N HIS A 37 -7.96 20.39 33.85
CA HIS A 37 -9.02 21.27 33.32
C HIS A 37 -8.61 22.02 32.04
N PHE A 38 -7.51 21.63 31.40
CA PHE A 38 -7.02 22.29 30.16
C PHE A 38 -7.92 22.04 28.94
N THR A 39 -8.67 20.94 28.93
CA THR A 39 -9.63 20.63 27.87
C THR A 39 -10.86 21.55 27.95
N TYR A 40 -11.51 21.81 26.81
CA TYR A 40 -12.72 22.64 26.79
C TYR A 40 -13.84 22.07 27.68
N ASP A 41 -14.02 20.76 27.69
CA ASP A 41 -15.04 20.10 28.50
C ASP A 41 -14.71 20.12 30.00
N GLY A 42 -13.42 20.00 30.34
CA GLY A 42 -12.96 19.99 31.74
C GLY A 42 -13.33 21.27 32.51
N HIS A 43 -13.38 22.42 31.83
CA HIS A 43 -13.80 23.68 32.44
C HIS A 43 -15.14 24.21 31.92
N GLY A 44 -15.90 23.42 31.15
CA GLY A 44 -17.19 23.84 30.61
C GLY A 44 -17.10 25.08 29.72
N CYS A 45 -16.16 25.10 28.77
CA CYS A 45 -15.89 26.25 27.92
C CYS A 45 -17.09 26.65 27.05
N SER A 46 -17.62 27.87 27.24
CA SER A 46 -18.73 28.40 26.43
C SER A 46 -18.38 28.57 24.94
N GLN A 47 -17.11 28.84 24.64
CA GLN A 47 -16.62 29.08 23.27
C GLN A 47 -15.81 27.91 22.70
N GLY A 48 -15.75 26.78 23.42
CA GLY A 48 -14.97 25.61 22.99
C GLY A 48 -15.38 25.09 21.63
N TYR A 49 -16.68 25.13 21.30
CA TYR A 49 -17.21 24.61 20.02
C TYR A 49 -16.60 25.29 18.78
N GLN A 50 -16.15 26.54 18.88
CA GLN A 50 -15.62 27.29 17.74
C GLN A 50 -14.16 26.96 17.41
N LYS A 51 -13.43 26.46 18.40
CA LYS A 51 -11.99 26.18 18.32
C LYS A 51 -11.67 24.70 18.34
N ASN A 52 -12.58 23.88 18.86
CA ASN A 52 -12.46 22.43 18.95
C ASN A 52 -12.66 21.77 17.57
N VAL A 53 -11.62 21.82 16.72
CA VAL A 53 -11.59 21.15 15.42
C VAL A 53 -11.08 19.72 15.61
N GLN A 54 -11.99 18.76 15.54
CA GLN A 54 -11.66 17.34 15.59
C GLN A 54 -11.46 16.80 14.17
N VAL A 55 -10.40 16.02 13.98
CA VAL A 55 -10.11 15.35 12.70
C VAL A 55 -10.56 13.90 12.82
N PRO A 56 -11.71 13.52 12.23
CA PRO A 56 -12.18 12.14 12.26
C PRO A 56 -11.25 11.23 11.46
N VAL A 57 -11.17 9.96 11.86
CA VAL A 57 -10.41 8.93 11.13
C VAL A 57 -11.39 8.08 10.32
N CYS A 58 -11.05 7.78 9.06
CA CYS A 58 -11.87 6.92 8.21
C CYS A 58 -11.79 5.45 8.65
N PRO A 59 -12.91 4.73 8.86
CA PRO A 59 -12.91 3.35 9.33
C PRO A 59 -12.48 2.32 8.27
N LEU A 60 -12.30 2.73 7.01
CA LEU A 60 -11.94 1.82 5.90
C LEU A 60 -10.45 1.87 5.56
N CYS A 61 -9.82 3.04 5.67
CA CYS A 61 -8.44 3.25 5.26
C CYS A 61 -7.54 3.72 6.42
N ASP A 62 -8.10 3.96 7.61
CA ASP A 62 -7.42 4.46 8.81
C ASP A 62 -6.66 5.79 8.62
N LYS A 63 -6.93 6.51 7.52
CA LYS A 63 -6.35 7.84 7.26
C LYS A 63 -7.19 8.93 7.96
N PRO A 64 -6.55 9.95 8.55
CA PRO A 64 -7.26 11.11 9.09
C PRO A 64 -7.94 11.88 7.94
N VAL A 65 -9.20 12.24 8.14
CA VAL A 65 -10.02 12.96 7.15
C VAL A 65 -10.10 14.44 7.55
N PRO A 66 -9.42 15.35 6.83
CA PRO A 66 -9.47 16.78 7.12
C PRO A 66 -10.91 17.30 7.01
N THR A 67 -11.45 17.83 8.10
CA THR A 67 -12.80 18.39 8.13
C THR A 67 -12.73 19.92 8.27
N PRO A 68 -13.29 20.68 7.32
CA PRO A 68 -13.33 22.14 7.41
C PRO A 68 -14.31 22.60 8.49
N LYS A 69 -14.12 23.83 8.98
CA LYS A 69 -14.97 24.42 10.02
C LYS A 69 -16.42 24.56 9.54
N GLY A 70 -17.37 24.15 10.37
CA GLY A 70 -18.81 24.29 10.11
C GLY A 70 -19.45 23.12 9.35
N VAL A 71 -18.66 22.14 8.91
CA VAL A 71 -19.17 20.91 8.29
C VAL A 71 -19.19 19.78 9.31
N GLN A 72 -20.23 18.95 9.29
CA GLN A 72 -20.32 17.79 10.17
C GLN A 72 -19.26 16.73 9.78
N PRO A 73 -18.51 16.18 10.76
CA PRO A 73 -17.50 15.15 10.51
C PRO A 73 -18.00 13.97 9.68
N ASP A 74 -19.23 13.51 9.94
CA ASP A 74 -19.82 12.34 9.29
C ASP A 74 -19.99 12.55 7.77
N PHE A 75 -20.40 13.76 7.37
CA PHE A 75 -20.56 14.09 5.96
C PHE A 75 -19.21 14.03 5.25
N GLN A 76 -18.17 14.61 5.85
CA GLN A 76 -16.82 14.64 5.28
C GLN A 76 -16.19 13.25 5.18
N VAL A 77 -16.39 12.41 6.20
CA VAL A 77 -15.94 11.01 6.17
C VAL A 77 -16.69 10.23 5.09
N ASN A 78 -17.99 10.45 4.92
CA ASN A 78 -18.77 9.80 3.85
C ASN A 78 -18.29 10.23 2.45
N GLU A 79 -18.05 11.53 2.24
CA GLU A 79 -17.47 12.04 0.98
C GLU A 79 -16.10 11.42 0.70
N HIS A 80 -15.25 11.32 1.72
CA HIS A 80 -13.96 10.64 1.61
C HIS A 80 -14.15 9.16 1.21
N ILE A 81 -15.05 8.44 1.86
CA ILE A 81 -15.35 7.02 1.56
C ILE A 81 -15.76 6.84 0.08
N GLN A 82 -16.54 7.76 -0.48
CA GLN A 82 -17.06 7.66 -1.84
C GLN A 82 -16.01 8.02 -2.91
N ASN A 83 -15.23 9.08 -2.70
CA ASN A 83 -14.42 9.68 -3.76
C ASN A 83 -12.90 9.53 -3.57
N ASN A 84 -12.41 9.46 -2.33
CA ASN A 84 -10.99 9.59 -2.01
C ASN A 84 -10.46 8.51 -1.04
N CYS A 85 -11.22 7.42 -0.84
CA CYS A 85 -10.84 6.34 0.06
C CYS A 85 -10.15 5.21 -0.72
N GLU A 86 -8.82 5.27 -0.75
CA GLU A 86 -8.02 4.11 -1.14
C GLU A 86 -8.30 2.96 -0.17
N LYS A 87 -8.96 1.91 -0.66
CA LYS A 87 -9.20 0.68 0.10
C LYS A 87 -7.86 -0.02 0.32
N ILE A 88 -7.18 0.32 1.40
CA ILE A 88 -5.99 -0.41 1.82
C ILE A 88 -6.48 -1.81 2.23
N ALA A 89 -6.04 -2.84 1.51
CA ALA A 89 -6.23 -4.21 1.97
C ALA A 89 -5.62 -4.31 3.36
N LYS A 90 -6.44 -4.62 4.38
CA LYS A 90 -6.03 -4.65 5.79
C LYS A 90 -4.67 -5.34 5.90
N PRO A 91 -3.64 -4.68 6.45
CA PRO A 91 -2.31 -5.27 6.54
C PRO A 91 -2.42 -6.57 7.31
N LYS A 92 -1.78 -7.64 6.80
CA LYS A 92 -1.75 -8.93 7.49
C LYS A 92 -1.02 -8.72 8.82
N ILE A 93 -1.78 -8.67 9.91
CA ILE A 93 -1.29 -8.37 11.28
C ILE A 93 -0.13 -9.28 11.68
N PHE A 94 -0.18 -10.54 11.24
CA PHE A 94 0.89 -11.52 11.45
C PHE A 94 1.57 -11.82 10.12
N THR A 95 2.66 -11.13 9.82
CA THR A 95 3.47 -11.36 8.60
C THR A 95 4.68 -12.24 8.87
N ASN A 96 5.34 -12.06 10.02
CA ASN A 96 6.67 -12.60 10.31
C ASN A 96 6.60 -14.08 10.68
N LYS A 97 6.88 -14.96 9.71
CA LYS A 97 6.88 -16.42 9.90
C LYS A 97 8.16 -16.88 10.58
N CYS A 98 8.02 -17.82 11.52
CA CYS A 98 9.17 -18.50 12.12
C CYS A 98 9.89 -19.41 11.12
N SER A 99 11.22 -19.33 11.11
CA SER A 99 12.12 -20.17 10.32
C SER A 99 12.54 -21.47 11.00
N SER A 100 12.17 -21.71 12.27
CA SER A 100 12.47 -22.96 12.97
C SER A 100 11.71 -24.14 12.36
N LYS A 101 12.34 -25.32 12.32
CA LYS A 101 11.77 -26.53 11.72
C LYS A 101 10.46 -26.91 12.43
N GLY A 102 9.40 -27.12 11.66
CA GLY A 102 8.08 -27.49 12.18
C GLY A 102 7.26 -26.35 12.82
N CYS A 103 7.80 -25.13 12.92
CA CYS A 103 7.07 -24.01 13.51
C CYS A 103 6.19 -23.28 12.48
N LYS A 104 4.88 -23.16 12.78
CA LYS A 104 3.90 -22.42 11.96
C LYS A 104 3.50 -21.06 12.55
N LYS A 105 4.08 -20.69 13.71
CA LYS A 105 3.78 -19.43 14.39
C LYS A 105 4.25 -18.23 13.55
N ARG A 106 3.44 -17.18 13.56
CA ARG A 106 3.72 -15.89 12.91
C ARG A 106 3.56 -14.80 13.96
N GLU A 107 4.55 -13.92 14.07
CA GLU A 107 4.55 -12.85 15.05
C GLU A 107 4.22 -11.50 14.40
N LEU A 108 3.68 -10.58 15.21
CA LEU A 108 3.42 -9.19 14.85
C LEU A 108 4.71 -8.44 14.52
N VAL A 109 5.74 -8.65 15.35
CA VAL A 109 7.04 -7.97 15.27
C VAL A 109 8.08 -8.96 14.75
N PRO A 110 8.97 -8.55 13.82
CA PRO A 110 10.07 -9.39 13.39
C PRO A 110 11.03 -9.65 14.57
N VAL A 111 11.28 -10.92 14.87
CA VAL A 111 12.25 -11.34 15.89
C VAL A 111 13.42 -12.00 15.19
N THR A 112 14.40 -11.18 14.84
CA THR A 112 15.57 -11.60 14.07
C THR A 112 16.68 -12.08 15.02
N CYS A 113 17.23 -13.28 14.78
CA CYS A 113 18.39 -13.76 15.52
C CYS A 113 19.66 -12.97 15.12
N PRO A 114 20.49 -12.50 16.07
CA PRO A 114 21.70 -11.74 15.76
C PRO A 114 22.77 -12.56 15.02
N LYS A 115 22.84 -13.89 15.22
CA LYS A 115 23.85 -14.76 14.61
C LYS A 115 23.49 -15.23 13.20
N CYS A 116 22.30 -15.83 13.03
CA CYS A 116 21.88 -16.41 11.75
C CYS A 116 21.02 -15.47 10.90
N LYS A 117 20.58 -14.32 11.44
CA LYS A 117 19.77 -13.29 10.76
C LYS A 117 18.42 -13.78 10.23
N LEU A 118 17.95 -14.94 10.69
CA LEU A 118 16.63 -15.48 10.37
C LEU A 118 15.58 -15.00 11.39
N ASN A 119 14.31 -15.02 10.96
CA ASN A 119 13.18 -14.59 11.77
C ASN A 119 12.58 -15.77 12.54
N PHE A 120 12.34 -15.61 13.83
CA PHE A 120 11.78 -16.65 14.68
C PHE A 120 10.55 -16.14 15.44
N CYS A 121 9.79 -17.06 16.05
CA CYS A 121 8.70 -16.67 16.96
C CYS A 121 9.26 -16.38 18.35
N LEU A 122 8.45 -15.82 19.26
CA LEU A 122 8.90 -15.54 20.63
C LEU A 122 9.37 -16.81 21.37
N ALA A 123 8.80 -17.97 21.02
CA ALA A 123 9.20 -19.27 21.56
C ALA A 123 10.52 -19.81 20.98
N HIS A 124 10.97 -19.33 19.82
CA HIS A 124 12.21 -19.76 19.17
C HIS A 124 13.23 -18.63 19.02
N ARG A 125 13.10 -17.58 19.84
CA ARG A 125 13.93 -16.37 19.78
C ARG A 125 15.40 -16.65 20.12
N HIS A 126 15.67 -17.57 21.05
CA HIS A 126 17.03 -17.84 21.50
C HIS A 126 17.73 -18.83 20.58
N GLU A 127 19.05 -18.73 20.54
CA GLU A 127 19.95 -19.56 19.72
C GLU A 127 19.84 -21.05 20.01
N LYS A 128 19.37 -21.43 21.20
CA LYS A 128 19.17 -22.84 21.60
C LYS A 128 17.83 -23.41 21.11
N ASP A 129 16.86 -22.54 20.84
CA ASP A 129 15.50 -22.91 20.47
C ASP A 129 15.33 -23.07 18.95
N HIS A 130 16.41 -22.85 18.20
CA HIS A 130 16.49 -23.11 16.77
C HIS A 130 17.87 -23.65 16.41
N GLU A 131 17.98 -24.29 15.25
CA GLU A 131 19.28 -24.64 14.68
C GLU A 131 19.98 -23.35 14.22
N CYS A 132 20.66 -22.68 15.16
CA CYS A 132 21.39 -21.45 14.91
C CYS A 132 22.66 -21.75 14.13
N GLY A 133 22.51 -21.90 12.81
CA GLY A 133 23.65 -21.95 11.91
C GLY A 133 24.31 -20.58 11.92
N SER A 134 25.48 -20.47 12.54
CA SER A 134 26.38 -19.36 12.24
C SER A 134 26.54 -19.32 10.74
N VAL A 135 26.10 -18.24 10.11
CA VAL A 135 26.60 -17.88 8.79
C VAL A 135 28.07 -17.51 8.99
N SER A 136 28.92 -18.53 9.22
CA SER A 136 30.33 -18.44 8.93
C SER A 136 30.37 -18.05 7.48
N SER A 137 30.69 -16.80 7.22
CA SER A 137 30.90 -16.25 5.90
C SER A 137 32.09 -16.97 5.26
N ILE A 138 31.89 -18.20 4.80
CA ILE A 138 32.75 -18.78 3.79
C ILE A 138 32.26 -18.14 2.49
N SER A 139 32.85 -17.00 2.19
CA SER A 139 32.67 -16.37 0.90
C SER A 139 33.14 -17.37 -0.18
N SER A 140 32.33 -17.45 -1.23
CA SER A 140 32.49 -18.22 -2.48
C SER A 140 33.93 -18.41 -3.03
N PRO A 141 34.90 -17.48 -2.91
CA PRO A 141 36.28 -17.74 -3.34
C PRO A 141 36.99 -18.91 -2.63
N GLY A 142 36.60 -19.28 -1.41
CA GLY A 142 37.26 -20.37 -0.65
C GLY A 142 37.01 -21.77 -1.22
N MET A 143 35.81 -22.02 -1.76
CA MET A 143 35.46 -23.33 -2.35
C MET A 143 36.01 -23.49 -3.77
N ALA A 144 36.17 -22.37 -4.51
CA ALA A 144 36.75 -22.36 -5.85
C ALA A 144 38.25 -22.70 -5.85
N ALA A 145 39.00 -22.33 -4.80
CA ALA A 145 40.44 -22.61 -4.71
C ALA A 145 40.75 -24.12 -4.62
N MET A 146 39.91 -24.90 -3.94
CA MET A 146 40.11 -26.35 -3.77
C MET A 146 39.79 -27.16 -5.05
N LYS A 147 38.94 -26.63 -5.94
CA LYS A 147 38.60 -27.27 -7.23
C LYS A 147 39.57 -26.94 -8.37
N ARG A 148 40.47 -25.98 -8.20
CA ARG A 148 41.42 -25.54 -9.25
C ARG A 148 42.67 -26.41 -9.39
N ASN A 149 42.87 -27.41 -8.53
CA ASN A 149 44.03 -28.32 -8.61
C ASN A 149 43.79 -29.58 -9.46
N ALA A 150 42.76 -29.60 -10.30
CA ALA A 150 42.49 -30.74 -11.18
C ALA A 150 42.07 -30.28 -12.58
N LYS A 151 43.01 -30.44 -13.52
CA LYS A 151 42.81 -30.69 -14.96
C LYS A 151 42.62 -29.47 -15.88
N SER A 152 43.70 -29.19 -16.59
CA SER A 152 43.81 -28.51 -17.87
C SER A 152 42.97 -29.18 -18.98
N CYS A 153 42.07 -28.45 -19.63
CA CYS A 153 41.57 -28.72 -20.99
C CYS A 153 40.71 -27.53 -21.47
N SER A 154 41.18 -26.72 -22.42
CA SER A 154 40.47 -25.48 -22.84
C SER A 154 40.54 -25.19 -24.34
N THR A 155 40.51 -26.22 -25.19
CA THR A 155 40.43 -26.05 -26.65
C THR A 155 39.02 -26.29 -27.21
N GLU A 156 38.13 -26.96 -26.47
CA GLU A 156 36.80 -27.37 -26.98
C GLU A 156 35.69 -26.32 -26.77
N ALA A 157 35.93 -25.30 -25.92
CA ALA A 157 34.90 -24.32 -25.54
C ALA A 157 34.74 -23.15 -26.52
N ARG A 158 35.76 -22.85 -27.36
CA ARG A 158 35.69 -21.70 -28.30
C ARG A 158 34.83 -21.98 -29.54
N GLU A 159 34.79 -23.22 -30.03
CA GLU A 159 34.02 -23.57 -31.24
C GLU A 159 32.51 -23.50 -31.01
N LYS A 160 32.03 -23.90 -29.83
CA LYS A 160 30.60 -23.85 -29.49
C LYS A 160 30.06 -22.44 -29.27
N GLN A 161 30.90 -21.47 -28.88
CA GLN A 161 30.47 -20.09 -28.71
C GLN A 161 30.28 -19.36 -30.05
N MET A 162 31.12 -19.65 -31.05
CA MET A 162 31.00 -19.01 -32.37
C MET A 162 29.75 -19.43 -33.15
N SER A 163 29.23 -20.65 -32.95
CA SER A 163 28.02 -21.10 -33.68
C SER A 163 26.72 -20.49 -33.13
N LEU A 164 26.71 -20.09 -31.86
CA LEU A 164 25.52 -19.56 -31.20
C LEU A 164 25.31 -18.08 -31.52
N ASP A 165 26.40 -17.32 -31.60
CA ASP A 165 26.38 -15.91 -32.01
C ASP A 165 26.00 -15.75 -33.50
N GLU A 166 26.46 -16.66 -34.37
CA GLU A 166 26.06 -16.72 -35.79
C GLU A 166 24.55 -17.02 -35.94
N GLN A 167 24.00 -17.95 -35.15
CA GLN A 167 22.57 -18.27 -35.15
C GLN A 167 21.72 -17.10 -34.64
N LEU A 168 22.19 -16.40 -33.61
CA LEU A 168 21.50 -15.22 -33.07
C LEU A 168 21.49 -14.07 -34.09
N ALA A 169 22.62 -13.81 -34.76
CA ALA A 169 22.71 -12.77 -35.80
C ALA A 169 21.76 -13.04 -36.99
N ARG A 170 21.64 -14.30 -37.44
CA ARG A 170 20.68 -14.69 -38.49
C ARG A 170 19.22 -14.53 -38.06
N SER A 171 18.91 -14.83 -36.80
CA SER A 171 17.54 -14.65 -36.27
C SER A 171 17.14 -13.18 -36.13
N LEU A 172 18.07 -12.28 -35.79
CA LEU A 172 17.85 -10.83 -35.74
C LEU A 172 17.64 -10.24 -37.15
N ALA A 173 18.39 -10.70 -38.15
CA ALA A 173 18.21 -10.26 -39.54
C ALA A 173 16.83 -10.62 -40.12
N ASN A 174 16.27 -11.78 -39.74
CA ASN A 174 14.92 -12.19 -40.14
C ASN A 174 13.79 -11.42 -39.43
N MET A 175 14.05 -10.76 -38.30
CA MET A 175 13.06 -9.92 -37.60
C MET A 175 12.92 -8.52 -38.22
N GLY A 176 13.82 -8.11 -39.12
CA GLY A 176 13.79 -6.82 -39.79
C GLY A 176 12.76 -6.66 -40.93
N ASN A 177 11.92 -7.67 -41.19
CA ASN A 177 10.98 -7.68 -42.33
C ASN A 177 9.51 -7.94 -41.94
N ASN A 178 9.14 -7.64 -40.68
CA ASN A 178 7.76 -7.77 -40.22
C ASN A 178 7.26 -6.45 -39.61
N SER A 179 7.23 -5.41 -40.45
CA SER A 179 6.45 -4.20 -40.19
C SER A 179 4.97 -4.53 -40.35
N SER A 180 4.33 -5.09 -39.31
CA SER A 180 2.89 -5.34 -39.37
C SER A 180 2.20 -5.33 -38.00
N GLY A 181 2.71 -4.60 -37.02
CA GLY A 181 1.94 -4.29 -35.80
C GLY A 181 0.86 -3.24 -36.08
N MET A 182 1.26 -2.08 -36.61
CA MET A 182 0.36 -0.96 -36.88
C MET A 182 -0.59 -1.20 -38.07
N ASP A 183 -0.19 -2.02 -39.05
CA ASP A 183 -0.99 -2.30 -40.25
C ASP A 183 -2.08 -3.35 -40.01
N GLN A 184 -1.89 -4.26 -39.03
CA GLN A 184 -2.90 -5.26 -38.67
C GLN A 184 -4.06 -4.63 -37.90
N ASP A 185 -3.77 -3.78 -36.91
CA ASP A 185 -4.79 -3.08 -36.12
C ASP A 185 -5.65 -2.17 -37.00
N ARG A 186 -5.04 -1.50 -37.98
CA ARG A 186 -5.76 -0.68 -38.97
C ARG A 186 -6.68 -1.53 -39.85
N GLN A 187 -6.23 -2.67 -40.34
CA GLN A 187 -7.06 -3.56 -41.18
C GLN A 187 -8.24 -4.15 -40.40
N VAL A 188 -8.06 -4.47 -39.12
CA VAL A 188 -9.14 -4.93 -38.25
C VAL A 188 -10.17 -3.83 -38.01
N ALA A 189 -9.72 -2.59 -37.76
CA ALA A 189 -10.61 -1.44 -37.58
C ALA A 189 -11.44 -1.12 -38.84
N GLU A 190 -10.82 -1.13 -40.02
CA GLU A 190 -11.52 -0.89 -41.30
C GLU A 190 -12.56 -1.99 -41.59
N ARG A 191 -12.29 -3.25 -41.24
CA ARG A 191 -13.25 -4.36 -41.37
C ARG A 191 -14.46 -4.19 -40.45
N MET A 192 -14.26 -3.81 -39.19
CA MET A 192 -15.37 -3.61 -38.24
C MET A 192 -16.31 -2.47 -38.70
N GLN A 193 -15.76 -1.38 -39.25
CA GLN A 193 -16.57 -0.29 -39.79
C GLN A 193 -17.46 -0.73 -40.96
N TRP A 194 -16.94 -1.57 -41.85
CA TRP A 194 -17.71 -2.08 -43.01
C TRP A 194 -18.87 -2.98 -42.57
N GLU A 195 -18.66 -3.86 -41.59
CA GLU A 195 -19.71 -4.73 -41.05
C GLU A 195 -20.83 -3.93 -40.37
N GLU A 196 -20.51 -2.86 -39.63
CA GLU A 196 -21.51 -1.95 -39.07
C GLU A 196 -22.28 -1.21 -40.17
N TYR A 197 -21.60 -0.72 -41.20
CA TYR A 197 -22.24 -0.07 -42.33
C TYR A 197 -23.22 -1.01 -43.05
N GLU A 198 -22.83 -2.26 -43.31
CA GLU A 198 -23.72 -3.26 -43.92
C GLU A 198 -24.91 -3.60 -43.04
N ARG A 199 -24.71 -3.80 -41.72
CA ARG A 199 -25.83 -4.03 -40.80
C ARG A 199 -26.82 -2.87 -40.84
N ASN A 200 -26.33 -1.64 -40.79
CA ASN A 200 -27.20 -0.47 -40.78
C ASN A 200 -27.92 -0.31 -42.12
N ARG A 201 -27.23 -0.56 -43.24
CA ARG A 201 -27.83 -0.56 -44.59
C ARG A 201 -28.93 -1.63 -44.73
N ASN A 202 -28.72 -2.83 -44.19
CA ASN A 202 -29.74 -3.88 -44.21
C ASN A 202 -30.94 -3.53 -43.30
N ARG A 203 -30.70 -2.80 -42.21
CA ARG A 203 -31.76 -2.32 -41.31
C ARG A 203 -32.63 -1.21 -41.93
N SER A 204 -32.10 -0.49 -42.93
CA SER A 204 -32.81 0.57 -43.66
C SER A 204 -33.48 0.11 -44.96
N ARG A 205 -33.46 -1.18 -45.33
CA ARG A 205 -34.18 -1.69 -46.50
C ARG A 205 -35.67 -1.91 -46.16
N PRO A 206 -36.62 -1.18 -46.78
CA PRO A 206 -38.04 -1.47 -46.62
C PRO A 206 -38.39 -2.77 -47.36
N SER A 207 -39.16 -3.64 -46.71
CA SER A 207 -39.64 -4.92 -47.24
C SER A 207 -40.60 -4.67 -48.42
N GLN A 208 -40.15 -4.93 -49.65
CA GLN A 208 -41.05 -5.08 -50.79
C GLN A 208 -41.54 -6.52 -50.84
N THR A 209 -42.73 -6.78 -50.29
CA THR A 209 -43.51 -7.99 -50.61
C THR A 209 -44.66 -7.59 -51.53
N VAL A 210 -44.42 -7.69 -52.83
CA VAL A 210 -45.44 -7.75 -53.90
C VAL A 210 -45.79 -9.25 -54.03
N SER A 211 -46.97 -9.67 -53.56
CA SER A 211 -48.21 -9.87 -54.31
C SER A 211 -48.30 -11.21 -55.07
N GLU A 212 -49.49 -11.81 -54.95
CA GLU A 212 -50.13 -12.84 -55.80
C GLU A 212 -50.02 -14.33 -55.41
N ARG A 213 -51.07 -14.74 -54.67
CA ARG A 213 -52.12 -15.72 -55.06
C ARG A 213 -51.71 -16.95 -55.89
N CYS A 214 -52.02 -18.13 -55.35
CA CYS A 214 -52.82 -19.13 -56.09
C CYS A 214 -53.51 -20.16 -55.14
N CYS A 215 -54.84 -20.06 -55.09
CA CYS A 215 -55.94 -21.05 -55.13
C CYS A 215 -55.89 -22.48 -54.52
N ILE A 216 -57.13 -22.96 -54.28
CA ILE A 216 -57.71 -24.33 -54.15
C ILE A 216 -57.97 -24.72 -52.68
N ASN A 217 -59.19 -25.01 -52.19
CA ASN A 217 -60.44 -25.57 -52.75
C ASN A 217 -61.69 -24.79 -52.31
#